data_AF-A0AAW3PZ70-F1
#
_entry.id   AF-A0AAW3PZ70-F1
#
_cell.length_a   1.000
_cell.length_b   1.000
_cell.length_c   1.000
_cell.angle_alpha   90.00
_cell.angle_beta   90.00
_cell.angle_gamma   90.00
#
_symmetry.space_group_name_H-M   'P 1'
#
loop_
_entity.id
_entity.type
_entity.pdbx_description
1 polymer ?
#
loop_
_entity_poly.entity_id
_entity_poly.type
_entity_poly.pdbx_seq_one_letter_code
_entity_poly.pdbx_strand_id
1 'polypeptide(L)'
;MQVGFEYKQFKHTNLADPFFDSLKADYVEFEDWFHRKAENWAYVFEQDDSNLIDGFLYLKIEDDPVTDVTPHLPAKRRVKVGTFKINAHGTKLGERFVKKIFDHAVDEGAEELYVTVFPKHAGLINLLTRYGFEKVAEKTTDNGVEDVMTRPMRWRDDVDREKNYPLIKLDGSYYQVGIYPGYHTRLLPDSILNNEDVRIVKDVSHTNSINKIYIAGMKGLMSLRPGDKIVMYRTGDGQGPAEYRAVATSLCVVEEVRHIDSFPTAEDFVKYARPHSVFPDDELIGYYKSKKYPIILRFTYNIALRRRLTRHHLIENVGIDRNAYPGFLGLTRDQFKQIAIDGGVDESLIVD
;
A
#
# COMPACT_ATOMS: atom_id res chain seq x y z
N MET A 1 7.15 7.53 -20.05
CA MET A 1 8.18 7.55 -18.98
C MET A 1 7.44 7.57 -17.67
N GLN A 2 7.74 6.60 -16.82
CA GLN A 2 7.12 6.44 -15.52
C GLN A 2 7.70 7.53 -14.61
N VAL A 3 6.85 8.42 -14.10
CA VAL A 3 7.30 9.54 -13.27
C VAL A 3 7.58 9.02 -11.86
N GLY A 4 8.74 9.40 -11.31
CA GLY A 4 9.10 9.23 -9.91
C GLY A 4 9.53 7.84 -9.46
N PHE A 5 9.02 6.72 -9.98
CA PHE A 5 9.34 5.37 -9.45
C PHE A 5 9.62 4.37 -10.58
N GLU A 6 10.87 3.92 -10.69
CA GLU A 6 11.38 3.05 -11.75
C GLU A 6 11.84 1.70 -11.21
N TYR A 7 11.70 0.65 -12.01
CA TYR A 7 12.38 -0.63 -11.78
C TYR A 7 13.49 -0.77 -12.82
N LYS A 8 14.75 -0.67 -12.40
CA LYS A 8 15.90 -0.64 -13.31
C LYS A 8 17.12 -1.37 -12.76
N GLN A 9 18.04 -1.73 -13.64
CA GLN A 9 19.29 -2.38 -13.27
C GLN A 9 20.22 -1.41 -12.53
N PHE A 10 21.03 -1.93 -11.60
CA PHE A 10 21.96 -1.12 -10.81
C PHE A 10 22.92 -0.31 -11.68
N LYS A 11 23.39 -0.87 -12.81
CA LYS A 11 24.28 -0.16 -13.75
C LYS A 11 23.66 1.08 -14.39
N HIS A 12 22.34 1.22 -14.32
CA HIS A 12 21.59 2.40 -14.79
C HIS A 12 21.22 3.37 -13.66
N THR A 13 21.70 3.12 -12.45
CA THR A 13 21.50 3.97 -11.27
C THR A 13 22.81 4.69 -10.94
N ASN A 14 22.73 6.00 -10.73
CA ASN A 14 23.91 6.83 -10.48
C ASN A 14 24.48 6.59 -9.07
N LEU A 15 25.52 5.75 -8.94
CA LEU A 15 26.19 5.47 -7.66
C LEU A 15 26.94 6.69 -7.08
N ALA A 16 27.21 7.71 -7.90
CA ALA A 16 27.81 8.97 -7.44
C ALA A 16 26.77 9.95 -6.87
N ASP A 17 25.49 9.59 -6.87
CA ASP A 17 24.45 10.40 -6.23
C ASP A 17 24.68 10.48 -4.71
N PRO A 18 24.61 11.67 -4.08
CA PRO A 18 24.79 11.86 -2.64
C PRO A 18 23.88 11.00 -1.77
N PHE A 19 22.77 10.51 -2.32
CA PHE A 19 21.91 9.51 -1.68
C PHE A 19 22.71 8.30 -1.18
N PHE A 20 23.75 7.85 -1.89
CA PHE A 20 24.51 6.66 -1.50
C PHE A 20 25.62 6.95 -0.48
N ASP A 21 25.94 8.21 -0.18
CA ASP A 21 27.07 8.57 0.69
C ASP A 21 26.95 7.94 2.08
N SER A 22 25.76 7.96 2.68
CA SER A 22 25.55 7.34 3.99
C SER A 22 25.64 5.81 3.93
N LEU A 23 25.29 5.18 2.81
CA LEU A 23 25.44 3.72 2.63
C LEU A 23 26.91 3.33 2.49
N LYS A 24 27.69 4.13 1.76
CA LYS A 24 29.15 3.97 1.66
C LYS A 24 29.87 4.19 2.99
N ALA A 25 29.37 5.11 3.81
CA ALA A 25 29.88 5.33 5.16
C ALA A 25 29.54 4.18 6.12
N ASP A 26 28.37 3.55 5.94
CA ASP A 26 27.89 2.46 6.78
C ASP A 26 28.46 1.08 6.40
N TYR A 27 28.84 0.89 5.13
CA TYR A 27 29.39 -0.34 4.60
C TYR A 27 30.61 -0.02 3.74
N VAL A 28 31.80 -0.38 4.23
CA VAL A 28 33.08 -0.09 3.55
C VAL A 28 33.12 -0.72 2.15
N GLU A 29 32.49 -1.88 1.98
CA GLU A 29 32.43 -2.65 0.75
C GLU A 29 31.26 -2.27 -0.18
N PHE A 30 30.50 -1.20 0.12
CA PHE A 30 29.26 -0.89 -0.59
C PHE A 30 29.45 -0.68 -2.10
N GLU A 31 30.49 0.04 -2.52
CA GLU A 31 30.72 0.33 -3.94
C GLU A 31 31.03 -0.96 -4.71
N ASP A 32 31.94 -1.80 -4.20
CA ASP A 32 32.26 -3.10 -4.78
C ASP A 32 31.03 -4.02 -4.82
N TRP A 33 30.22 -4.01 -3.76
CA TRP A 33 28.95 -4.74 -3.74
C TRP A 33 28.00 -4.23 -4.82
N PHE A 34 27.84 -2.91 -4.96
CA PHE A 34 26.94 -2.31 -5.94
C PHE A 34 27.36 -2.66 -7.38
N HIS A 35 28.66 -2.59 -7.67
CA HIS A 35 29.20 -2.97 -8.98
C HIS A 35 29.02 -4.46 -9.28
N ARG A 36 29.23 -5.35 -8.31
CA ARG A 36 28.92 -6.79 -8.49
C ARG A 36 27.43 -7.05 -8.77
N LYS A 37 26.56 -6.15 -8.34
CA LYS A 37 25.11 -6.19 -8.56
C LYS A 37 24.66 -5.46 -9.82
N ALA A 38 25.57 -5.06 -10.72
CA ALA A 38 25.28 -4.28 -11.93
C ALA A 38 24.07 -4.79 -12.75
N GLU A 39 23.93 -6.11 -12.91
CA GLU A 39 22.84 -6.74 -13.67
C GLU A 39 21.58 -7.01 -12.86
N ASN A 40 21.64 -6.88 -11.52
CA ASN A 40 20.47 -6.99 -10.67
C ASN A 40 19.58 -5.75 -10.81
N TRP A 41 18.30 -5.93 -10.52
CA TRP A 41 17.28 -4.89 -10.59
C TRP A 41 16.93 -4.35 -9.20
N ALA A 42 16.64 -3.05 -9.13
CA ALA A 42 16.15 -2.37 -7.96
C ALA A 42 15.00 -1.42 -8.32
N TYR A 43 14.16 -1.15 -7.34
CA TYR A 43 13.23 -0.03 -7.40
C TYR A 43 13.97 1.24 -6.99
N VAL A 44 13.90 2.27 -7.82
CA VAL A 44 14.55 3.56 -7.61
C VAL A 44 13.49 4.65 -7.69
N PHE A 45 13.49 5.56 -6.73
CA PHE A 45 12.66 6.75 -6.76
C PHE A 45 13.55 7.99 -6.98
N GLU A 46 13.29 8.73 -8.05
CA GLU A 46 14.04 9.92 -8.47
C GLU A 46 13.12 11.14 -8.43
N GLN A 47 13.65 12.26 -7.93
CA GLN A 47 12.92 13.53 -7.88
C GLN A 47 12.71 14.11 -9.27
N ASP A 48 11.51 14.61 -9.53
CA ASP A 48 11.09 15.15 -10.84
C ASP A 48 11.98 16.31 -11.33
N ASP A 49 12.44 17.19 -10.43
CA ASP A 49 13.12 18.45 -10.82
C ASP A 49 14.65 18.32 -10.88
N SER A 50 15.24 17.38 -10.15
CA SER A 50 16.69 17.29 -9.93
C SER A 50 17.31 15.99 -10.45
N ASN A 51 16.49 14.97 -10.75
CA ASN A 51 16.90 13.58 -10.97
C ASN A 51 17.74 12.99 -9.81
N LEU A 52 17.72 13.62 -8.63
CA LEU A 52 18.36 13.08 -7.45
C LEU A 52 17.56 11.91 -6.91
N ILE A 53 18.27 10.91 -6.40
CA ILE A 53 17.65 9.72 -5.83
C ILE A 53 17.13 10.04 -4.43
N ASP A 54 15.87 9.68 -4.20
CA ASP A 54 15.21 9.81 -2.91
C ASP A 54 14.76 8.47 -2.33
N GLY A 55 14.85 7.39 -3.10
CA GLY A 55 14.58 6.05 -2.62
C GLY A 55 15.26 4.96 -3.43
N PHE A 56 15.71 3.92 -2.74
CA PHE A 56 16.31 2.74 -3.34
C PHE A 56 15.89 1.49 -2.57
N LEU A 57 15.37 0.50 -3.29
CA LEU A 57 14.96 -0.79 -2.76
C LEU A 57 15.47 -1.92 -3.64
N TYR A 58 16.37 -2.73 -3.10
CA TYR A 58 16.83 -3.97 -3.70
C TYR A 58 16.24 -5.17 -2.98
N LEU A 59 15.64 -6.07 -3.75
CA LEU A 59 15.05 -7.32 -3.28
C LEU A 59 15.76 -8.51 -3.94
N LYS A 60 15.83 -9.63 -3.22
CA LYS A 60 16.29 -10.91 -3.78
C LYS A 60 15.60 -12.09 -3.12
N ILE A 61 15.50 -13.18 -3.88
CA ILE A 61 14.94 -14.45 -3.40
C ILE A 61 16.05 -15.32 -2.81
N GLU A 62 15.74 -15.94 -1.67
CA GLU A 62 16.60 -16.91 -1.00
C GLU A 62 15.74 -18.05 -0.48
N ASP A 63 16.10 -19.29 -0.80
CA ASP A 63 15.40 -20.49 -0.32
C ASP A 63 16.17 -21.21 0.81
N ASP A 64 17.49 -20.98 0.85
CA ASP A 64 18.41 -21.63 1.77
C ASP A 64 18.27 -21.14 3.23
N PRO A 65 18.80 -21.90 4.21
CA PRO A 65 18.90 -21.42 5.59
C PRO A 65 19.79 -20.18 5.67
N VAL A 66 19.42 -19.23 6.53
CA VAL A 66 20.25 -18.06 6.84
C VAL A 66 21.09 -18.41 8.06
N THR A 67 22.34 -18.80 7.83
CA THR A 67 23.26 -19.31 8.86
C THR A 67 24.26 -18.27 9.36
N ASP A 68 24.30 -17.09 8.74
CA ASP A 68 25.18 -15.97 9.12
C ASP A 68 24.53 -15.04 10.17
N VAL A 69 23.48 -15.52 10.87
CA VAL A 69 22.70 -14.77 11.86
C VAL A 69 22.44 -15.63 13.09
N THR A 70 22.24 -15.03 14.27
CA THR A 70 21.98 -15.75 15.53
C THR A 70 20.65 -15.33 16.16
N PRO A 71 19.70 -16.26 16.42
CA PRO A 71 19.69 -17.66 15.99
C PRO A 71 19.59 -17.80 14.46
N HIS A 72 20.04 -18.94 13.93
CA HIS A 72 19.92 -19.25 12.50
C HIS A 72 18.45 -19.28 12.06
N LEU A 73 18.17 -18.86 10.83
CA LEU A 73 16.83 -19.01 10.24
C LEU A 73 16.77 -20.29 9.40
N PRO A 74 15.74 -21.14 9.55
CA PRO A 74 15.60 -22.37 8.77
C PRO A 74 15.34 -22.07 7.30
N ALA A 75 15.58 -23.02 6.39
CA ALA A 75 15.22 -22.87 4.97
C ALA A 75 13.71 -22.57 4.80
N LYS A 76 13.40 -21.58 3.96
CA LYS A 76 12.04 -21.15 3.54
C LYS A 76 12.19 -20.33 2.26
N ARG A 77 11.15 -20.27 1.43
CA ARG A 77 11.15 -19.31 0.31
C ARG A 77 11.01 -17.89 0.82
N ARG A 78 12.11 -17.13 0.84
CA ARG A 78 12.15 -15.76 1.38
C ARG A 78 12.41 -14.72 0.32
N VAL A 79 11.80 -13.57 0.51
CA VAL A 79 12.28 -12.31 -0.07
C VAL A 79 13.14 -11.61 0.97
N LYS A 80 14.43 -11.44 0.66
CA LYS A 80 15.31 -10.55 1.40
C LYS A 80 15.18 -9.13 0.89
N VAL A 81 14.94 -8.19 1.78
CA VAL A 81 15.18 -6.78 1.55
C VAL A 81 16.69 -6.53 1.70
N GLY A 82 17.40 -6.52 0.56
CA GLY A 82 18.86 -6.41 0.53
C GLY A 82 19.37 -5.00 0.76
N THR A 83 18.63 -4.00 0.30
CA THR A 83 18.88 -2.58 0.61
C THR A 83 17.56 -1.86 0.61
N PHE A 84 17.27 -1.08 1.65
CA PHE A 84 16.11 -0.21 1.69
C PHE A 84 16.50 1.11 2.33
N LYS A 85 16.59 2.16 1.51
CA LYS A 85 16.87 3.52 1.97
C LYS A 85 15.90 4.50 1.30
N ILE A 86 15.47 5.48 2.07
CA ILE A 86 14.71 6.64 1.58
C ILE A 86 15.27 7.91 2.21
N ASN A 87 15.27 9.00 1.46
CA ASN A 87 15.42 10.34 2.01
C ASN A 87 14.02 10.82 2.41
N ALA A 88 13.74 10.86 3.70
CA ALA A 88 12.41 11.24 4.18
C ALA A 88 12.15 12.74 3.98
N HIS A 89 11.15 13.08 3.17
CA HIS A 89 10.71 14.46 2.93
C HIS A 89 9.20 14.66 3.19
N GLY A 90 8.60 13.84 4.07
CA GLY A 90 7.24 14.06 4.59
C GLY A 90 6.07 13.50 3.74
N THR A 91 6.36 12.82 2.64
CA THR A 91 5.35 12.30 1.70
C THR A 91 4.93 10.86 1.98
N LYS A 92 5.35 10.24 3.09
CA LYS A 92 5.13 8.81 3.38
C LYS A 92 5.67 7.85 2.30
N LEU A 93 6.67 8.28 1.51
CA LEU A 93 7.29 7.47 0.45
C LEU A 93 7.74 6.07 0.91
N GLY A 94 8.16 5.94 2.18
CA GLY A 94 8.48 4.63 2.77
C GLY A 94 7.31 3.63 2.72
N GLU A 95 6.06 4.05 2.93
CA GLU A 95 4.88 3.17 2.84
C GLU A 95 4.70 2.63 1.40
N ARG A 96 5.06 3.43 0.38
CA ARG A 96 5.03 3.00 -1.04
C ARG A 96 6.09 1.93 -1.34
N PHE A 97 7.30 2.07 -0.81
CA PHE A 97 8.32 1.03 -0.91
C PHE A 97 7.92 -0.25 -0.16
N VAL A 98 7.34 -0.11 1.04
CA VAL A 98 6.81 -1.26 1.79
C VAL A 98 5.75 -2.01 0.98
N LYS A 99 4.85 -1.29 0.30
CA LYS A 99 3.91 -1.92 -0.63
C LYS A 99 4.61 -2.73 -1.72
N LYS A 100 5.70 -2.20 -2.31
CA LYS A 100 6.48 -2.94 -3.33
C LYS A 100 7.18 -4.17 -2.79
N ILE A 101 7.63 -4.14 -1.53
CA ILE A 101 8.16 -5.33 -0.84
C ILE A 101 7.08 -6.42 -0.80
N PHE A 102 5.85 -6.06 -0.43
CA PHE A 102 4.72 -7.01 -0.37
C PHE A 102 4.26 -7.47 -1.75
N ASP A 103 4.12 -6.58 -2.73
CA ASP A 103 3.75 -6.93 -4.11
C ASP A 103 4.73 -7.98 -4.67
N HIS A 104 6.04 -7.75 -4.52
CA HIS A 104 7.07 -8.68 -4.97
C HIS A 104 7.02 -10.02 -4.22
N ALA A 105 6.75 -9.99 -2.91
CA ALA A 105 6.61 -11.20 -2.11
C ALA A 105 5.44 -12.09 -2.55
N VAL A 106 4.32 -11.48 -2.94
CA VAL A 106 3.16 -12.20 -3.48
C VAL A 106 3.49 -12.78 -4.84
N ASP A 107 4.04 -11.98 -5.76
CA ASP A 107 4.38 -12.43 -7.10
C ASP A 107 5.39 -13.59 -7.10
N GLU A 108 6.26 -13.64 -6.09
CA GLU A 108 7.28 -14.67 -5.91
C GLU A 108 6.80 -15.87 -5.07
N GLY A 109 5.58 -15.84 -4.53
CA GLY A 109 5.06 -16.89 -3.65
C GLY A 109 5.92 -17.08 -2.39
N ALA A 110 6.44 -15.99 -1.83
CA ALA A 110 7.29 -16.03 -0.65
C ALA A 110 6.49 -16.42 0.61
N GLU A 111 7.11 -17.21 1.48
CA GLU A 111 6.54 -17.59 2.78
C GLU A 111 6.86 -16.56 3.87
N GLU A 112 7.97 -15.83 3.72
CA GLU A 112 8.49 -14.91 4.72
C GLU A 112 9.32 -13.81 4.08
N LEU A 113 9.15 -12.58 4.56
CA LEU A 113 10.00 -11.45 4.26
C LEU A 113 11.06 -11.32 5.35
N TYR A 114 12.27 -10.90 5.00
CA TYR A 114 13.24 -10.53 6.02
C TYR A 114 14.18 -9.40 5.58
N VAL A 115 14.76 -8.72 6.56
CA VAL A 115 15.67 -7.58 6.36
C VAL A 115 16.72 -7.57 7.46
N THR A 116 17.92 -7.09 7.13
CA THR A 116 18.95 -6.73 8.12
C THR A 116 19.04 -5.21 8.18
N VAL A 117 19.10 -4.65 9.38
CA VAL A 117 19.09 -3.20 9.59
C VAL A 117 19.87 -2.82 10.84
N PHE A 118 20.74 -1.82 10.76
CA PHE A 118 21.40 -1.29 11.96
C PHE A 118 20.40 -0.59 12.90
N PRO A 119 20.48 -0.83 14.23
CA PRO A 119 19.57 -0.21 15.21
C PRO A 119 19.47 1.31 15.16
N LYS A 120 20.51 1.99 14.66
CA LYS A 120 20.52 3.45 14.47
C LYS A 120 19.44 3.96 13.50
N HIS A 121 18.92 3.12 12.61
CA HIS A 121 17.87 3.48 11.65
C HIS A 121 16.46 3.32 12.23
N ALA A 122 16.21 3.92 13.39
CA ALA A 122 14.94 3.80 14.13
C ALA A 122 13.69 4.12 13.28
N GLY A 123 13.77 5.09 12.38
CA GLY A 123 12.65 5.43 11.48
C GLY A 123 12.25 4.29 10.55
N LEU A 124 13.22 3.59 9.97
CA LEU A 124 12.98 2.42 9.11
C LEU A 124 12.46 1.23 9.92
N ILE A 125 13.06 0.97 11.09
CA ILE A 125 12.61 -0.09 12.01
C ILE A 125 11.15 0.14 12.42
N ASN A 126 10.78 1.37 12.77
CA ASN A 126 9.41 1.72 13.15
C ASN A 126 8.43 1.53 11.98
N LEU A 127 8.83 1.90 10.76
CA LEU A 127 8.02 1.69 9.55
C LEU A 127 7.78 0.20 9.32
N LEU A 128 8.83 -0.63 9.35
CA LEU A 128 8.72 -2.08 9.14
C LEU A 128 7.91 -2.76 10.25
N THR A 129 8.13 -2.36 11.51
CA THR A 129 7.39 -2.90 12.67
C THR A 129 5.89 -2.65 12.55
N ARG A 130 5.49 -1.47 12.05
CA ARG A 130 4.08 -1.14 11.79
C ARG A 130 3.44 -2.13 10.81
N TYR A 131 4.20 -2.62 9.83
CA TYR A 131 3.75 -3.61 8.85
C TYR A 131 4.13 -5.05 9.21
N GLY A 132 4.34 -5.32 10.51
CA GLY A 132 4.43 -6.67 11.05
C GLY A 132 5.81 -7.33 10.99
N PHE A 133 6.87 -6.57 10.68
CA PHE A 133 8.23 -7.08 10.87
C PHE A 133 8.60 -7.10 12.35
N GLU A 134 9.21 -8.19 12.79
CA GLU A 134 9.63 -8.41 14.17
C GLU A 134 11.10 -8.84 14.20
N LYS A 135 11.87 -8.30 15.14
CA LYS A 135 13.26 -8.73 15.36
C LYS A 135 13.26 -10.17 15.89
N VAL A 136 13.97 -11.06 15.21
CA VAL A 136 14.07 -12.48 15.57
C VAL A 136 15.50 -12.97 15.75
N ALA A 137 16.47 -12.26 15.18
CA ALA A 137 17.88 -12.59 15.25
C ALA A 137 18.77 -11.34 15.14
N GLU A 138 20.07 -11.53 15.28
CA GLU A 138 21.11 -10.53 15.08
C GLU A 138 22.15 -11.04 14.08
N LYS A 139 22.70 -10.12 13.29
CA LYS A 139 23.80 -10.41 12.37
C LYS A 139 25.03 -9.60 12.78
N THR A 140 26.11 -10.28 13.14
CA THR A 140 27.39 -9.63 13.43
C THR A 140 28.23 -9.56 12.15
N THR A 141 28.64 -8.36 11.78
CA THR A 141 29.51 -8.07 10.63
C THR A 141 30.72 -7.26 11.07
N ASP A 142 31.69 -7.07 10.17
CA ASP A 142 32.82 -6.17 10.41
C ASP A 142 32.37 -4.70 10.57
N ASN A 143 31.19 -4.35 10.04
CA ASN A 143 30.58 -3.02 10.15
C ASN A 143 29.74 -2.84 11.43
N GLY A 144 29.54 -3.89 12.23
CA GLY A 144 28.77 -3.87 13.48
C GLY A 144 27.66 -4.92 13.53
N VAL A 145 26.73 -4.74 14.47
CA VAL A 145 25.60 -5.66 14.71
C VAL A 145 24.32 -5.09 14.10
N GLU A 146 23.71 -5.84 13.19
CA GLU A 146 22.41 -5.54 12.59
C GLU A 146 21.29 -6.36 13.26
N ASP A 147 20.12 -5.76 13.38
CA ASP A 147 18.89 -6.47 13.71
C ASP A 147 18.42 -7.24 12.48
N VAL A 148 18.03 -8.50 12.67
CA VAL A 148 17.38 -9.32 11.65
C VAL A 148 15.89 -9.35 11.95
N MET A 149 15.10 -8.70 11.09
CA MET A 149 13.65 -8.63 11.25
C MET A 149 12.96 -9.48 10.19
N THR A 150 11.96 -10.26 10.60
CA THR A 150 11.16 -11.11 9.71
C THR A 150 9.69 -10.74 9.75
N ARG A 151 8.97 -10.98 8.65
CA ARG A 151 7.52 -10.87 8.56
C ARG A 151 6.96 -12.07 7.80
N PRO A 152 6.17 -12.96 8.42
CA PRO A 152 5.59 -14.12 7.73
C PRO A 152 4.44 -13.71 6.79
N MET A 153 4.34 -14.34 5.61
CA MET A 153 3.30 -14.09 4.60
C MET A 153 2.01 -14.89 4.89
N ARG A 154 1.59 -14.93 6.17
CA ARG A 154 0.35 -15.61 6.62
C ARG A 154 -0.40 -14.76 7.62
N TRP A 155 -1.71 -14.98 7.72
CA TRP A 155 -2.51 -14.29 8.72
C TRP A 155 -2.10 -14.69 10.14
N ARG A 156 -2.10 -13.68 11.02
CA ARG A 156 -1.78 -13.77 12.43
C ARG A 156 -2.88 -13.09 13.24
N ASP A 157 -3.62 -13.88 14.01
CA ASP A 157 -4.70 -13.39 14.89
C ASP A 157 -4.18 -12.77 16.19
N ASP A 158 -2.92 -13.03 16.54
CA ASP A 158 -2.22 -12.52 17.72
C ASP A 158 -1.68 -11.10 17.57
N VAL A 159 -1.85 -10.47 16.40
CA VAL A 159 -1.38 -9.12 16.10
C VAL A 159 -2.50 -8.25 15.51
N ASP A 160 -2.32 -6.93 15.57
CA ASP A 160 -3.24 -5.98 14.95
C ASP A 160 -3.42 -6.25 13.44
N ARG A 161 -4.62 -6.00 12.91
CA ARG A 161 -4.93 -6.21 11.49
C ARG A 161 -3.99 -5.44 10.55
N GLU A 162 -3.52 -4.24 10.94
CA GLU A 162 -2.58 -3.46 10.14
C GLU A 162 -1.28 -4.22 9.86
N LYS A 163 -0.80 -5.02 10.84
CA LYS A 163 0.40 -5.86 10.70
C LYS A 163 0.20 -7.06 9.76
N ASN A 164 -1.04 -7.37 9.42
CA ASN A 164 -1.39 -8.42 8.46
C ASN A 164 -1.46 -7.92 7.01
N TYR A 165 -1.35 -6.60 6.76
CA TYR A 165 -1.29 -6.06 5.40
C TYR A 165 -0.26 -6.82 4.54
N PRO A 166 -0.58 -7.24 3.30
CA PRO A 166 -1.79 -6.93 2.54
C PRO A 166 -2.96 -7.91 2.69
N LEU A 167 -2.84 -8.94 3.52
CA LEU A 167 -3.83 -10.02 3.66
C LEU A 167 -5.21 -9.50 4.09
N ILE A 168 -6.26 -10.12 3.59
CA ILE A 168 -7.67 -9.85 3.96
C ILE A 168 -8.28 -11.12 4.54
N LYS A 169 -8.56 -11.12 5.85
CA LYS A 169 -9.38 -12.17 6.48
C LYS A 169 -10.84 -12.03 6.10
N LEU A 170 -11.58 -13.11 5.92
CA LEU A 170 -12.99 -13.16 5.49
C LEU A 170 -13.98 -13.19 6.67
N ASP A 171 -13.77 -12.30 7.65
CA ASP A 171 -14.65 -12.03 8.78
C ASP A 171 -15.50 -10.74 8.66
N GLY A 172 -16.39 -10.44 9.60
CA GLY A 172 -17.21 -9.23 9.50
C GLY A 172 -18.12 -9.16 8.26
N SER A 173 -18.50 -7.94 7.88
CA SER A 173 -19.44 -7.68 6.78
C SER A 173 -18.74 -7.20 5.50
N TYR A 174 -19.45 -7.26 4.37
CA TYR A 174 -18.93 -6.93 3.04
C TYR A 174 -19.79 -5.86 2.37
N TYR A 175 -19.14 -4.90 1.71
CA TYR A 175 -19.82 -3.76 1.10
C TYR A 175 -19.13 -3.32 -0.19
N GLN A 176 -19.87 -2.62 -1.03
CA GLN A 176 -19.33 -1.79 -2.10
C GLN A 176 -19.43 -0.31 -1.70
N VAL A 177 -18.37 0.47 -1.97
CA VAL A 177 -18.33 1.91 -1.71
C VAL A 177 -17.97 2.66 -2.99
N GLY A 178 -18.86 3.56 -3.41
CA GLY A 178 -18.72 4.36 -4.62
C GLY A 178 -17.75 5.52 -4.46
N ILE A 179 -16.97 5.81 -5.48
CA ILE A 179 -16.08 6.97 -5.55
C ILE A 179 -16.14 7.60 -6.93
N TYR A 180 -16.20 8.93 -6.99
CA TYR A 180 -16.23 9.64 -8.26
C TYR A 180 -14.87 9.56 -8.98
N PRO A 181 -14.88 9.45 -10.32
CA PRO A 181 -13.68 9.46 -11.16
C PRO A 181 -12.63 10.51 -10.78
N GLY A 182 -13.05 11.75 -10.51
CA GLY A 182 -12.14 12.87 -10.18
C GLY A 182 -11.32 12.70 -8.90
N TYR A 183 -11.70 11.76 -8.02
CA TYR A 183 -10.99 11.47 -6.77
C TYR A 183 -10.36 10.08 -6.74
N HIS A 184 -10.80 9.17 -7.60
CA HIS A 184 -10.46 7.75 -7.53
C HIS A 184 -8.95 7.48 -7.62
N THR A 185 -8.32 7.84 -8.74
CA THR A 185 -6.89 7.57 -8.97
C THR A 185 -5.98 8.36 -8.04
N ARG A 186 -6.41 9.55 -7.59
CA ARG A 186 -5.68 10.32 -6.57
C ARG A 186 -5.64 9.60 -5.23
N LEU A 187 -6.75 8.97 -4.83
CA LEU A 187 -6.83 8.24 -3.56
C LEU A 187 -6.23 6.83 -3.66
N LEU A 188 -6.41 6.17 -4.81
CA LEU A 188 -6.09 4.76 -5.05
C LEU A 188 -5.18 4.64 -6.30
N PRO A 189 -3.92 5.09 -6.22
CA PRO A 189 -3.04 5.24 -7.39
C PRO A 189 -2.79 3.95 -8.15
N ASP A 190 -2.57 2.82 -7.48
CA ASP A 190 -2.35 1.52 -8.15
C ASP A 190 -3.63 0.97 -8.80
N SER A 191 -4.78 1.60 -8.55
CA SER A 191 -6.05 1.27 -9.17
C SER A 191 -6.34 2.11 -10.42
N ILE A 192 -5.37 2.91 -10.89
CA ILE A 192 -5.45 3.69 -12.14
C ILE A 192 -5.96 2.84 -13.31
N LEU A 193 -6.75 3.44 -14.18
CA LEU A 193 -7.26 2.81 -15.40
C LEU A 193 -6.33 3.06 -16.59
N ASN A 194 -6.33 2.16 -17.58
CA ASN A 194 -5.49 2.27 -18.77
C ASN A 194 -5.75 3.52 -19.63
N ASN A 195 -6.93 4.14 -19.47
CA ASN A 195 -7.34 5.34 -20.18
C ASN A 195 -7.14 6.63 -19.36
N GLU A 196 -6.47 6.55 -18.20
CA GLU A 196 -6.16 7.69 -17.35
C GLU A 196 -4.70 8.10 -17.49
N ASP A 197 -4.44 9.38 -17.20
CA ASP A 197 -3.10 9.94 -17.27
C ASP A 197 -2.29 9.57 -16.02
N VAL A 198 -1.15 8.90 -16.22
CA VAL A 198 -0.24 8.51 -15.13
C VAL A 198 0.28 9.71 -14.32
N ARG A 199 0.30 10.91 -14.90
CA ARG A 199 0.70 12.16 -14.22
C ARG A 199 -0.23 12.58 -13.08
N ILE A 200 -1.40 11.95 -12.96
CA ILE A 200 -2.31 12.12 -11.81
C ILE A 200 -1.66 11.60 -10.52
N VAL A 201 -0.79 10.58 -10.63
CA VAL A 201 -0.07 10.00 -9.50
C VAL A 201 1.12 10.90 -9.17
N LYS A 202 1.02 11.63 -8.04
CA LYS A 202 2.05 12.55 -7.55
C LYS A 202 2.68 12.02 -6.28
N ASP A 203 3.92 12.42 -6.00
CA ASP A 203 4.56 12.10 -4.73
C ASP A 203 4.00 12.97 -3.59
N VAL A 204 2.91 12.50 -3.00
CA VAL A 204 2.19 13.17 -1.91
C VAL A 204 1.69 12.13 -0.90
N SER A 205 1.52 12.54 0.36
CA SER A 205 1.23 11.64 1.48
C SER A 205 0.06 10.70 1.23
N HIS A 206 -1.06 11.20 0.68
CA HIS A 206 -2.23 10.36 0.41
C HIS A 206 -2.06 9.40 -0.77
N THR A 207 -1.14 9.66 -1.69
CA THR A 207 -0.83 8.74 -2.79
C THR A 207 0.00 7.58 -2.26
N ASN A 208 1.07 7.89 -1.52
CA ASN A 208 2.01 6.90 -1.00
C ASN A 208 1.47 6.08 0.16
N SER A 209 0.53 6.61 0.94
CA SER A 209 0.09 5.93 2.15
C SER A 209 -0.71 4.66 1.85
N ILE A 210 -0.52 3.60 2.63
CA ILE A 210 -1.35 2.40 2.57
C ILE A 210 -2.72 2.66 3.18
N ASN A 211 -2.81 3.47 4.24
CA ASN A 211 -4.09 3.85 4.85
C ASN A 211 -4.65 5.10 4.15
N LYS A 212 -5.96 5.11 3.94
CA LYS A 212 -6.69 6.16 3.22
C LYS A 212 -7.81 6.72 4.08
N ILE A 213 -8.10 8.01 3.89
CA ILE A 213 -9.27 8.69 4.46
C ILE A 213 -10.21 9.09 3.33
N TYR A 214 -11.43 8.58 3.42
CA TYR A 214 -12.53 8.87 2.52
C TYR A 214 -13.61 9.65 3.26
N ILE A 215 -13.99 10.78 2.67
CA ILE A 215 -14.92 11.75 3.25
C ILE A 215 -16.19 11.70 2.40
N ALA A 216 -17.33 11.38 3.02
CA ALA A 216 -18.57 11.18 2.29
C ALA A 216 -19.83 11.54 3.10
N GLY A 217 -20.94 11.63 2.37
CA GLY A 217 -22.29 11.81 2.92
C GLY A 217 -23.28 10.72 2.52
N MET A 218 -22.79 9.55 2.08
CA MET A 218 -23.66 8.45 1.66
C MET A 218 -24.35 7.82 2.87
N LYS A 219 -25.68 7.65 2.79
CA LYS A 219 -26.47 7.00 3.84
C LYS A 219 -25.96 5.57 4.07
N GLY A 220 -25.91 5.16 5.33
CA GLY A 220 -25.52 3.81 5.72
C GLY A 220 -24.02 3.61 6.01
N LEU A 221 -23.12 4.49 5.55
CA LEU A 221 -21.67 4.35 5.81
C LEU A 221 -21.32 4.31 7.31
N MET A 222 -22.07 5.00 8.17
CA MET A 222 -21.87 4.94 9.63
C MET A 222 -22.13 3.55 10.24
N SER A 223 -22.72 2.61 9.49
CA SER A 223 -22.92 1.22 9.96
C SER A 223 -21.69 0.33 9.80
N LEU A 224 -20.69 0.77 9.03
CA LEU A 224 -19.43 0.07 8.86
C LEU A 224 -18.69 -0.03 10.20
N ARG A 225 -18.03 -1.16 10.42
CA ARG A 225 -17.23 -1.46 11.61
C ARG A 225 -15.80 -1.80 11.24
N PRO A 226 -14.83 -1.59 12.15
CA PRO A 226 -13.47 -2.08 11.96
C PRO A 226 -13.45 -3.58 11.58
N GLY A 227 -12.71 -3.92 10.54
CA GLY A 227 -12.65 -5.28 9.99
C GLY A 227 -13.66 -5.58 8.89
N ASP A 228 -14.64 -4.72 8.62
CA ASP A 228 -15.52 -4.86 7.45
C ASP A 228 -14.75 -4.64 6.14
N LYS A 229 -15.25 -5.23 5.05
CA LYS A 229 -14.56 -5.30 3.76
C LYS A 229 -15.28 -4.40 2.79
N ILE A 230 -14.52 -3.59 2.06
CA ILE A 230 -15.09 -2.70 1.06
C ILE A 230 -14.45 -2.97 -0.30
N VAL A 231 -15.30 -3.10 -1.30
CA VAL A 231 -14.93 -3.02 -2.71
C VAL A 231 -15.06 -1.56 -3.13
N MET A 232 -13.95 -0.93 -3.52
CA MET A 232 -13.98 0.42 -4.06
C MET A 232 -14.51 0.39 -5.49
N TYR A 233 -15.57 1.14 -5.74
CA TYR A 233 -16.28 1.19 -7.02
C TYR A 233 -16.20 2.59 -7.61
N ARG A 234 -15.44 2.76 -8.68
CA ARG A 234 -15.37 4.00 -9.44
C ARG A 234 -16.64 4.17 -10.25
N THR A 235 -17.38 5.24 -10.02
CA THR A 235 -18.62 5.53 -10.75
C THR A 235 -18.35 5.89 -12.22
N GLY A 236 -19.42 5.97 -13.03
CA GLY A 236 -19.31 6.38 -14.42
C GLY A 236 -18.75 7.79 -14.56
N ASP A 237 -18.02 8.04 -15.64
CA ASP A 237 -17.38 9.32 -15.95
C ASP A 237 -18.21 10.23 -16.86
N GLY A 238 -19.46 9.86 -17.15
CA GLY A 238 -20.37 10.63 -17.99
C GLY A 238 -20.09 10.54 -19.49
N GLN A 239 -19.06 9.82 -19.93
CA GLN A 239 -18.69 9.69 -21.35
C GLN A 239 -19.40 8.53 -22.08
N GLY A 240 -20.35 7.88 -21.42
CA GLY A 240 -21.12 6.76 -21.95
C GLY A 240 -21.85 5.99 -20.85
N PRO A 241 -22.48 4.85 -21.18
CA PRO A 241 -23.25 4.07 -20.22
C PRO A 241 -22.40 3.60 -19.04
N ALA A 242 -22.85 3.91 -17.82
CA ALA A 242 -22.17 3.50 -16.60
C ALA A 242 -22.04 1.97 -16.48
N GLU A 243 -22.91 1.22 -17.15
CA GLU A 243 -22.85 -0.25 -17.25
C GLU A 243 -21.48 -0.76 -17.72
N TYR A 244 -20.81 -0.03 -18.62
CA TYR A 244 -19.51 -0.45 -19.17
C TYR A 244 -18.35 0.45 -18.74
N ARG A 245 -18.64 1.56 -18.06
CA ARG A 245 -17.63 2.58 -17.69
C ARG A 245 -17.38 2.71 -16.19
N ALA A 246 -18.33 2.30 -15.37
CA ALA A 246 -18.14 2.21 -13.94
C ALA A 246 -17.53 0.85 -13.58
N VAL A 247 -16.60 0.83 -12.63
CA VAL A 247 -15.77 -0.35 -12.37
C VAL A 247 -15.49 -0.56 -10.88
N ALA A 248 -15.48 -1.81 -10.43
CA ALA A 248 -14.82 -2.21 -9.18
C ALA A 248 -13.30 -2.23 -9.40
N THR A 249 -12.54 -1.69 -8.45
CA THR A 249 -11.10 -1.45 -8.63
C THR A 249 -10.20 -1.98 -7.55
N SER A 250 -10.71 -2.10 -6.32
CA SER A 250 -9.85 -2.35 -5.16
C SER A 250 -10.61 -3.09 -4.06
N LEU A 251 -9.90 -3.93 -3.31
CA LEU A 251 -10.36 -4.51 -2.05
C LEU A 251 -9.64 -3.80 -0.90
N CYS A 252 -10.41 -3.41 0.11
CA CYS A 252 -9.92 -2.66 1.27
C CYS A 252 -10.58 -3.17 2.56
N VAL A 253 -9.96 -2.88 3.69
CA VAL A 253 -10.47 -3.23 5.02
C VAL A 253 -10.71 -1.96 5.84
N VAL A 254 -11.89 -1.84 6.44
CA VAL A 254 -12.26 -0.72 7.30
C VAL A 254 -11.42 -0.74 8.57
N GLU A 255 -10.83 0.41 8.91
CA GLU A 255 -10.10 0.60 10.17
C GLU A 255 -10.95 1.36 11.18
N GLU A 256 -11.62 2.41 10.73
CA GLU A 256 -12.34 3.32 11.61
C GLU A 256 -13.42 4.08 10.83
N VAL A 257 -14.57 4.32 11.45
CA VAL A 257 -15.59 5.25 10.94
C VAL A 257 -15.93 6.27 12.00
N ARG A 258 -15.84 7.55 11.64
CA ARG A 258 -16.12 8.68 12.54
C ARG A 258 -17.13 9.61 11.93
N HIS A 259 -17.94 10.23 12.79
CA HIS A 259 -18.68 11.42 12.42
C HIS A 259 -17.76 12.65 12.49
N ILE A 260 -17.94 13.61 11.59
CA ILE A 260 -17.14 14.84 11.55
C ILE A 260 -17.27 15.70 12.81
N ASP A 261 -18.36 15.51 13.57
CA ASP A 261 -18.58 16.19 14.85
C ASP A 261 -17.80 15.54 16.01
N SER A 262 -17.14 14.40 15.78
CA SER A 262 -16.21 13.82 16.76
C SER A 262 -14.86 14.54 16.83
N PHE A 263 -14.62 15.52 15.94
CA PHE A 263 -13.45 16.38 15.97
C PHE A 263 -13.84 17.68 16.69
N PRO A 264 -13.13 18.08 17.77
CA PRO A 264 -13.46 19.29 18.52
C PRO A 264 -13.31 20.58 17.68
N THR A 265 -12.29 20.61 16.82
CA THR A 265 -11.95 21.77 16.00
C THR A 265 -11.72 21.41 14.53
N ALA A 266 -11.74 22.42 13.65
CA ALA A 266 -11.41 22.22 12.24
C ALA A 266 -9.95 21.79 12.08
N GLU A 267 -9.07 22.31 12.94
CA GLU A 267 -7.65 22.01 13.01
C GLU A 267 -7.41 20.53 13.36
N ASP A 268 -8.16 19.99 14.33
CA ASP A 268 -8.12 18.57 14.68
C ASP A 268 -8.53 17.68 13.51
N PHE A 269 -9.58 18.08 12.79
CA PHE A 269 -10.05 17.37 11.61
C PHE A 269 -9.02 17.40 10.47
N VAL A 270 -8.46 18.56 10.16
CA VAL A 270 -7.42 18.71 9.12
C VAL A 270 -6.21 17.87 9.47
N LYS A 271 -5.72 17.95 10.71
CA LYS A 271 -4.56 17.16 11.17
C LYS A 271 -4.77 15.65 11.00
N TYR A 272 -5.99 15.17 11.25
CA TYR A 272 -6.36 13.76 11.06
C TYR A 272 -6.50 13.40 9.58
N ALA A 273 -7.24 14.20 8.80
CA ALA A 273 -7.63 13.86 7.43
C ALA A 273 -6.54 14.11 6.38
N ARG A 274 -5.74 15.17 6.55
CA ARG A 274 -4.83 15.69 5.53
C ARG A 274 -3.74 14.70 5.08
N PRO A 275 -3.12 13.87 5.95
CA PRO A 275 -2.07 12.95 5.53
C PRO A 275 -2.56 11.79 4.66
N HIS A 276 -3.87 11.48 4.69
CA HIS A 276 -4.44 10.27 4.10
C HIS A 276 -5.61 10.53 3.15
N SER A 277 -6.06 11.77 2.99
CA SER A 277 -7.11 12.17 2.05
C SER A 277 -6.57 13.00 0.89
N VAL A 278 -7.32 13.01 -0.22
CA VAL A 278 -6.95 13.75 -1.44
C VAL A 278 -7.16 15.26 -1.33
N PHE A 279 -7.78 15.74 -0.26
CA PHE A 279 -8.26 17.10 -0.15
C PHE A 279 -7.21 18.04 0.47
N PRO A 280 -7.04 19.24 -0.09
CA PRO A 280 -6.26 20.30 0.55
C PRO A 280 -6.96 20.87 1.80
N ASP A 281 -6.20 21.60 2.60
CA ASP A 281 -6.61 22.10 3.91
C ASP A 281 -7.85 23.00 3.84
N ASP A 282 -7.96 23.86 2.83
CA ASP A 282 -9.09 24.76 2.60
C ASP A 282 -10.40 23.98 2.31
N GLU A 283 -10.33 22.93 1.48
CA GLU A 283 -11.46 22.04 1.24
C GLU A 283 -11.87 21.30 2.52
N LEU A 284 -10.91 20.78 3.28
CA LEU A 284 -11.17 20.09 4.55
C LEU A 284 -11.84 21.02 5.58
N ILE A 285 -11.34 22.24 5.72
CA ILE A 285 -11.96 23.27 6.57
C ILE A 285 -13.39 23.58 6.09
N GLY A 286 -13.60 23.65 4.77
CA GLY A 286 -14.92 23.83 4.16
C GLY A 286 -15.88 22.69 4.49
N TYR A 287 -15.44 21.43 4.40
CA TYR A 287 -16.25 20.28 4.77
C TYR A 287 -16.57 20.25 6.27
N TYR A 288 -15.62 20.63 7.12
CA TYR A 288 -15.84 20.75 8.56
C TYR A 288 -16.90 21.80 8.90
N LYS A 289 -16.85 22.98 8.27
CA LYS A 289 -17.81 24.06 8.51
C LYS A 289 -19.20 23.75 7.97
N SER A 290 -19.27 23.21 6.75
CA SER A 290 -20.55 22.97 6.06
C SER A 290 -21.24 21.67 6.51
N LYS A 291 -20.50 20.73 7.10
CA LYS A 291 -20.98 19.38 7.44
C LYS A 291 -21.58 18.63 6.26
N LYS A 292 -21.24 19.04 5.02
CA LYS A 292 -21.79 18.47 3.78
C LYS A 292 -21.49 16.97 3.64
N TYR A 293 -20.31 16.55 4.08
CA TYR A 293 -19.86 15.16 4.06
C TYR A 293 -19.43 14.74 5.47
N PRO A 294 -20.40 14.37 6.32
CA PRO A 294 -20.14 14.22 7.74
C PRO A 294 -19.50 12.88 8.13
N ILE A 295 -19.33 11.95 7.19
CA ILE A 295 -18.83 10.60 7.48
C ILE A 295 -17.38 10.50 7.03
N ILE A 296 -16.50 10.16 7.96
CA ILE A 296 -15.06 10.02 7.75
C ILE A 296 -14.72 8.54 7.90
N LEU A 297 -14.37 7.90 6.80
CA LEU A 297 -14.01 6.48 6.72
C LEU A 297 -12.49 6.36 6.55
N ARG A 298 -11.83 5.71 7.51
CA ARG A 298 -10.44 5.29 7.38
C ARG A 298 -10.37 3.81 7.05
N PHE A 299 -9.55 3.45 6.07
CA PHE A 299 -9.39 2.08 5.61
C PHE A 299 -7.97 1.78 5.15
N THR A 300 -7.59 0.50 5.19
CA THR A 300 -6.38 -0.01 4.58
C THR A 300 -6.64 -0.28 3.09
N TYR A 301 -5.81 0.26 2.18
CA TYR A 301 -5.87 -0.04 0.75
C TYR A 301 -5.10 -1.33 0.46
N ASN A 302 -5.73 -2.47 0.73
CA ASN A 302 -5.12 -3.80 0.67
C ASN A 302 -4.66 -4.17 -0.75
N ILE A 303 -5.61 -4.28 -1.68
CA ILE A 303 -5.36 -4.92 -2.98
C ILE A 303 -5.96 -4.06 -4.10
N ALA A 304 -5.13 -3.69 -5.07
CA ALA A 304 -5.61 -3.22 -6.36
C ALA A 304 -5.96 -4.43 -7.22
N LEU A 305 -7.16 -4.48 -7.81
CA LEU A 305 -7.49 -5.59 -8.71
C LEU A 305 -6.50 -5.59 -9.89
N ARG A 306 -6.21 -6.73 -10.52
CA ARG A 306 -5.46 -6.76 -11.78
C ARG A 306 -6.39 -6.45 -12.96
N ARG A 307 -7.65 -6.91 -12.86
CA ARG A 307 -8.72 -6.63 -13.81
C ARG A 307 -9.78 -5.73 -13.18
N ARG A 308 -10.09 -4.60 -13.83
CA ARG A 308 -11.16 -3.69 -13.43
C ARG A 308 -12.50 -4.28 -13.90
N LEU A 309 -13.36 -4.67 -12.97
CA LEU A 309 -14.63 -5.31 -13.31
C LEU A 309 -15.69 -4.25 -13.59
N THR A 310 -16.27 -4.27 -14.79
CA THR A 310 -17.33 -3.34 -15.16
C THR A 310 -18.60 -3.59 -14.35
N ARG A 311 -19.45 -2.57 -14.22
CA ARG A 311 -20.77 -2.73 -13.63
C ARG A 311 -21.57 -3.85 -14.30
N HIS A 312 -21.45 -4.00 -15.62
CA HIS A 312 -22.06 -5.11 -16.36
C HIS A 312 -21.61 -6.46 -15.82
N HIS A 313 -20.30 -6.68 -15.68
CA HIS A 313 -19.73 -7.89 -15.10
C HIS A 313 -20.24 -8.13 -13.67
N LEU A 314 -20.27 -7.08 -12.85
CA LEU A 314 -20.78 -7.18 -11.48
C LEU A 314 -22.26 -7.62 -11.42
N ILE A 315 -23.08 -7.24 -12.40
CA ILE A 315 -24.49 -7.62 -12.44
C ILE A 315 -24.65 -9.04 -12.97
N GLU A 316 -24.08 -9.32 -14.14
CA GLU A 316 -24.34 -10.56 -14.87
C GLU A 316 -23.56 -11.77 -14.33
N ASN A 317 -22.36 -11.55 -13.76
CA ASN A 317 -21.48 -12.62 -13.31
C ASN A 317 -21.40 -12.72 -11.78
N VAL A 318 -21.37 -11.59 -11.08
CA VAL A 318 -21.29 -11.57 -9.60
C VAL A 318 -22.68 -11.60 -8.96
N GLY A 319 -23.73 -11.21 -9.70
CA GLY A 319 -25.10 -11.21 -9.19
C GLY A 319 -25.43 -10.01 -8.31
N ILE A 320 -24.81 -8.85 -8.53
CA ILE A 320 -25.24 -7.59 -7.92
C ILE A 320 -26.56 -7.16 -8.56
N ASP A 321 -27.55 -6.81 -7.74
CA ASP A 321 -28.84 -6.31 -8.23
C ASP A 321 -28.66 -5.07 -9.12
N ARG A 322 -29.18 -5.18 -10.36
CA ARG A 322 -29.15 -4.13 -11.38
C ARG A 322 -29.80 -2.83 -10.90
N ASN A 323 -30.75 -2.89 -9.97
CA ASN A 323 -31.47 -1.73 -9.44
C ASN A 323 -30.88 -1.21 -8.12
N ALA A 324 -29.89 -1.89 -7.54
CA ALA A 324 -29.26 -1.43 -6.30
C ALA A 324 -28.51 -0.11 -6.52
N TYR A 325 -28.55 0.75 -5.49
CA TYR A 325 -27.77 1.99 -5.48
C TYR A 325 -26.27 1.66 -5.41
N PRO A 326 -25.48 1.92 -6.46
CA PRO A 326 -24.11 1.44 -6.53
C PRO A 326 -23.14 2.22 -5.63
N GLY A 327 -23.57 3.35 -5.05
CA GLY A 327 -22.73 4.18 -4.19
C GLY A 327 -22.47 3.56 -2.82
N PHE A 328 -23.43 2.84 -2.25
CA PHE A 328 -23.22 2.08 -1.03
C PHE A 328 -24.25 0.95 -0.95
N LEU A 329 -23.78 -0.29 -0.98
CA LEU A 329 -24.62 -1.48 -0.86
C LEU A 329 -23.87 -2.61 -0.13
N GLY A 330 -24.61 -3.50 0.52
CA GLY A 330 -24.08 -4.71 1.13
C GLY A 330 -23.81 -5.78 0.07
N LEU A 331 -22.74 -6.54 0.29
CA LEU A 331 -22.37 -7.71 -0.51
C LEU A 331 -22.49 -8.96 0.35
N THR A 332 -22.74 -10.11 -0.28
CA THR A 332 -22.54 -11.41 0.35
C THR A 332 -21.05 -11.78 0.38
N ARG A 333 -20.67 -12.75 1.23
CA ARG A 333 -19.31 -13.30 1.24
C ARG A 333 -18.93 -13.84 -0.14
N ASP A 334 -19.86 -14.53 -0.81
CA ASP A 334 -19.64 -15.13 -2.12
C ASP A 334 -19.47 -14.06 -3.20
N GLN A 335 -20.26 -12.99 -3.17
CA GLN A 335 -20.09 -11.85 -4.09
C GLN A 335 -18.71 -11.21 -3.92
N PHE A 336 -18.26 -10.99 -2.68
CA PHE A 336 -16.92 -10.44 -2.42
C PHE A 336 -15.81 -11.38 -2.92
N LYS A 337 -15.92 -12.69 -2.64
CA LYS A 337 -14.98 -13.71 -3.15
C LYS A 337 -14.96 -13.71 -4.68
N GLN A 338 -16.12 -13.69 -5.33
CA GLN A 338 -16.20 -13.68 -6.79
C GLN A 338 -15.57 -12.43 -7.40
N ILE A 339 -15.76 -11.25 -6.78
CA ILE A 339 -15.07 -10.02 -7.21
C ILE A 339 -13.55 -10.14 -7.09
N ALA A 340 -13.04 -10.76 -6.02
CA ALA A 340 -11.62 -11.00 -5.84
C ALA A 340 -11.07 -11.92 -6.95
N ILE A 341 -11.74 -13.05 -7.19
CA ILE A 341 -11.37 -14.04 -8.23
C ILE A 341 -11.39 -13.39 -9.62
N ASP A 342 -12.51 -12.81 -10.02
CA ASP A 342 -12.68 -12.22 -11.34
C ASP A 342 -11.76 -11.01 -11.55
N GLY A 343 -11.46 -10.29 -10.48
CA GLY A 343 -10.52 -9.18 -10.43
C GLY A 343 -9.05 -9.60 -10.51
N GLY A 344 -8.75 -10.89 -10.49
CA GLY A 344 -7.39 -11.44 -10.59
C GLY A 344 -6.56 -11.24 -9.32
N VAL A 345 -7.19 -11.30 -8.15
CA VAL A 345 -6.51 -11.30 -6.86
C VAL A 345 -5.85 -12.66 -6.61
N ASP A 346 -4.64 -12.64 -6.09
CA ASP A 346 -3.96 -13.88 -5.65
C ASP A 346 -4.71 -14.49 -4.46
N GLU A 347 -5.07 -15.77 -4.56
CA GLU A 347 -5.87 -16.47 -3.54
C GLU A 347 -5.19 -16.49 -2.18
N SER A 348 -3.84 -16.48 -2.13
CA SER A 348 -3.08 -16.44 -0.88
C SER A 348 -3.32 -15.17 -0.05
N LEU A 349 -3.83 -14.11 -0.68
CA LEU A 349 -4.15 -12.85 -0.02
C LEU A 349 -5.50 -12.84 0.68
N ILE A 350 -6.37 -13.81 0.39
CA ILE A 350 -7.71 -13.91 0.95
C ILE A 350 -7.74 -15.08 1.94
N VAL A 351 -7.98 -14.80 3.22
CA VAL A 351 -7.88 -15.78 4.31
C VAL A 351 -9.27 -16.07 4.87
N ASP A 352 -9.64 -17.34 5.04
CA ASP A 352 -11.01 -17.73 5.44
C ASP A 352 -11.35 -17.59 6.93
#